data_AF-A0A923UWV5-F1
#
_entry.id   AF-A0A923UWV5-F1
#
_cell.length_a   1.000
_cell.length_b   1.000
_cell.length_c   1.000
_cell.angle_alpha   90.00
_cell.angle_beta   90.00
_cell.angle_gamma   90.00
#
_symmetry.space_group_name_H-M   'P 1'
#
loop_
_entity.id
_entity.type
_entity.pdbx_description
1 polymer ?
#
loop_
_entity_poly.entity_id
_entity_poly.type
_entity_poly.pdbx_seq_one_letter_code
_entity_poly.pdbx_strand_id
1 'polypeptide(L)'
;MLPDVNRHRRAAAAGAQQPEPEPQAAALVVQDQPERRRPSGMPASPRTSPAPCAPRRVSILGFASDLPLMHELKKPDPPHPSRITGHVGYSLDGGKSIFGFGPHAPPGMDRDVVIDKLSRGDTFPGKITDDTHLFRSVHDNRWIPGSTVTQIVYKQDIDVSNAQFEAIRNKHDACGIDKAMPEVQYRFPFATTSPVVFNCATFPLHLNIPIPFARGILSEYIPALEKVGEEWTPDH
;
A
#
# COMPACT_ATOMS: atom_id res chain seq x y z
N MET A 1 -18.31 -43.87 -27.83
CA MET A 1 -19.15 -42.80 -28.38
C MET A 1 -19.08 -41.62 -27.43
N LEU A 2 -18.35 -40.58 -27.82
CA LEU A 2 -18.20 -39.30 -27.11
C LEU A 2 -18.79 -38.22 -28.03
N PRO A 3 -19.51 -37.20 -27.52
CA PRO A 3 -19.82 -36.04 -28.33
C PRO A 3 -18.73 -34.97 -28.17
N ASP A 4 -18.23 -34.57 -29.33
CA ASP A 4 -17.33 -33.47 -29.61
C ASP A 4 -18.14 -32.16 -29.63
N VAL A 5 -17.84 -31.24 -28.71
CA VAL A 5 -18.49 -29.92 -28.64
C VAL A 5 -17.47 -28.87 -28.22
N ASN A 6 -16.77 -28.26 -29.19
CA ASN A 6 -16.77 -26.81 -29.35
C ASN A 6 -15.81 -26.36 -30.44
N ARG A 7 -16.40 -25.94 -31.57
CA ARG A 7 -15.70 -25.34 -32.70
C ARG A 7 -16.48 -24.10 -33.11
N HIS A 8 -16.18 -22.93 -32.54
CA HIS A 8 -16.55 -21.65 -33.16
C HIS A 8 -15.46 -20.60 -32.98
N ARG A 9 -14.73 -20.39 -34.09
CA ARG A 9 -14.04 -19.15 -34.46
C ARG A 9 -15.06 -18.10 -34.89
N ARG A 10 -14.81 -16.84 -34.55
CA ARG A 10 -15.04 -15.58 -35.30
C ARG A 10 -14.71 -14.44 -34.32
N ALA A 11 -14.28 -13.24 -34.69
CA ALA A 11 -13.64 -12.63 -35.85
C ALA A 11 -13.30 -11.19 -35.37
N ALA A 12 -12.24 -10.62 -35.92
CA ALA A 12 -11.74 -9.30 -35.56
C ALA A 12 -12.73 -8.16 -35.88
N ALA A 13 -12.67 -7.09 -35.08
CA ALA A 13 -13.11 -5.76 -35.46
C ALA A 13 -12.02 -4.75 -35.04
N ALA A 14 -11.26 -4.30 -36.02
CA ALA A 14 -10.33 -3.18 -35.89
C ALA A 14 -11.14 -1.88 -36.08
N GLY A 15 -11.28 -1.12 -35.00
CA GLY A 15 -11.85 0.24 -35.03
C GLY A 15 -10.73 1.26 -35.21
N ALA A 16 -10.80 2.04 -36.28
CA ALA A 16 -9.89 3.15 -36.55
C ALA A 16 -10.07 4.25 -35.49
N GLN A 17 -8.97 4.62 -34.82
CA GLN A 17 -8.90 5.82 -33.97
C GLN A 17 -8.70 7.05 -34.85
N GLN A 18 -9.60 8.03 -34.71
CA GLN A 18 -9.40 9.37 -35.26
C GLN A 18 -8.33 10.11 -34.44
N PRO A 19 -7.49 10.95 -35.07
CA PRO A 19 -6.51 11.75 -34.33
C PRO A 19 -7.20 12.84 -33.51
N GLU A 20 -6.80 12.95 -32.24
CA GLU A 20 -7.21 14.04 -31.35
C GLU A 20 -6.65 15.40 -31.82
N PRO A 21 -7.40 16.50 -31.63
CA PRO A 21 -6.93 17.84 -31.96
C PRO A 21 -5.86 18.34 -30.96
N GLU A 22 -4.81 18.97 -31.51
CA GLU A 22 -3.76 19.65 -30.75
C GLU A 22 -4.32 20.77 -29.83
N PRO A 23 -3.82 20.90 -28.59
CA PRO A 23 -4.18 22.01 -27.72
C PRO A 23 -3.46 23.31 -28.17
N GLN A 24 -4.26 24.35 -28.47
CA GLN A 24 -3.76 25.69 -28.71
C GLN A 24 -3.23 26.31 -27.41
N ALA A 25 -1.97 26.73 -27.43
CA ALA A 25 -1.32 27.43 -26.34
C ALA A 25 -1.89 28.87 -26.19
N ALA A 26 -2.59 29.13 -25.08
CA ALA A 26 -2.97 30.48 -24.68
C ALA A 26 -1.75 31.21 -24.09
N ALA A 27 -1.32 32.28 -24.76
CA ALA A 27 -0.28 33.17 -24.29
C ALA A 27 -0.79 33.98 -23.08
N LEU A 28 -0.16 33.79 -21.92
CA LEU A 28 -0.41 34.55 -20.70
C LEU A 28 0.34 35.90 -20.79
N VAL A 29 -0.41 37.00 -20.89
CA VAL A 29 0.11 38.36 -20.82
C VAL A 29 0.51 38.66 -19.37
N VAL A 30 1.81 38.72 -19.11
CA VAL A 30 2.37 39.18 -17.82
C VAL A 30 2.28 40.71 -17.80
N GLN A 31 1.44 41.25 -16.91
CA GLN A 31 1.41 42.67 -16.60
C GLN A 31 2.53 43.00 -15.60
N ASP A 32 3.41 43.88 -16.04
CA ASP A 32 4.53 44.43 -15.29
C ASP A 32 4.02 45.31 -14.13
N GLN A 33 4.35 44.97 -12.89
CA GLN A 33 4.04 45.81 -11.73
C GLN A 33 5.27 46.60 -11.30
N PRO A 34 5.13 47.92 -11.04
CA PRO A 34 6.26 48.78 -10.72
C PRO A 34 6.86 48.46 -9.35
N GLU A 35 8.19 48.30 -9.33
CA GLU A 35 9.02 48.08 -8.15
C GLU A 35 8.83 49.19 -7.11
N ARG A 36 8.22 48.83 -5.96
CA ARG A 36 8.26 49.67 -4.77
C ARG A 36 9.66 49.60 -4.16
N ARG A 37 10.43 50.67 -4.34
CA ARG A 37 11.73 50.91 -3.69
C ARG A 37 11.59 50.77 -2.18
N ARG A 38 12.30 49.79 -1.58
CA ARG A 38 12.44 49.67 -0.13
C ARG A 38 13.43 50.71 0.39
N PRO A 39 13.18 51.33 1.57
CA PRO A 39 14.13 52.24 2.19
C PRO A 39 15.39 51.49 2.63
N SER A 40 16.54 51.99 2.19
CA SER A 40 17.88 51.54 2.59
C SER A 40 18.18 52.03 4.00
N GLY A 41 18.60 51.14 4.92
CA GLY A 41 19.25 51.62 6.16
C GLY A 41 19.10 50.80 7.43
N MET A 42 18.82 49.50 7.40
CA MET A 42 18.89 48.65 8.59
C MET A 42 19.90 47.51 8.36
N PRO A 43 20.95 47.37 9.19
CA PRO A 43 21.85 46.23 9.12
C PRO A 43 21.05 44.96 9.41
N ALA A 44 21.07 44.01 8.47
CA ALA A 44 20.40 42.73 8.65
C ALA A 44 21.03 42.01 9.84
N SER A 45 20.25 41.80 10.90
CA SER A 45 20.65 40.92 12.00
C SER A 45 21.02 39.55 11.40
N PRO A 46 22.13 38.94 11.83
CA PRO A 46 22.53 37.63 11.34
C PRO A 46 21.39 36.66 11.60
N ARG A 47 20.74 36.19 10.53
CA ARG A 47 19.74 35.14 10.61
C ARG A 47 20.49 33.87 10.98
N THR A 48 20.49 33.53 12.26
CA THR A 48 20.82 32.18 12.70
C THR A 48 19.85 31.24 12.00
N SER A 49 20.36 30.48 11.03
CA SER A 49 19.58 29.42 10.40
C SER A 49 19.05 28.50 11.50
N PRO A 50 17.75 28.20 11.53
CA PRO A 50 17.21 27.28 12.52
C PRO A 50 17.96 25.95 12.44
N ALA A 51 18.24 25.35 13.58
CA ALA A 51 18.91 24.05 13.65
C ALA A 51 18.17 23.05 12.75
N PRO A 52 18.90 22.22 11.96
CA PRO A 52 18.28 21.24 11.10
C PRO A 52 17.42 20.31 11.95
N CYS A 53 16.13 20.25 11.64
CA CYS A 53 15.19 19.33 12.27
C CYS A 53 15.65 17.90 11.92
N ALA A 54 15.77 17.04 12.92
CA ALA A 54 16.17 15.65 12.70
C ALA A 54 15.23 14.99 11.67
N PRO A 55 15.76 14.14 10.76
CA PRO A 55 14.94 13.46 9.77
C PRO A 55 13.83 12.65 10.45
N ARG A 56 12.65 12.64 9.82
CA ARG A 56 11.51 11.84 10.27
C ARG A 56 11.59 10.47 9.62
N ARG A 57 10.95 9.48 10.22
CA ARG A 57 10.93 8.11 9.71
C ARG A 57 9.52 7.64 9.46
N VAL A 58 9.37 6.88 8.38
CA VAL A 58 8.23 5.99 8.15
C VAL A 58 8.77 4.58 8.04
N SER A 59 7.97 3.57 8.35
CA SER A 59 8.41 2.18 8.30
C SER A 59 7.49 1.34 7.45
N ILE A 60 8.06 0.37 6.74
CA ILE A 60 7.33 -0.75 6.13
C ILE A 60 7.56 -1.98 7.00
N LEU A 61 6.50 -2.71 7.31
CA LEU A 61 6.56 -3.95 8.08
C LEU A 61 5.91 -5.08 7.29
N GLY A 62 6.47 -6.28 7.35
CA GLY A 62 5.89 -7.42 6.64
C GLY A 62 6.33 -8.76 7.19
N PHE A 63 5.46 -9.75 7.03
CA PHE A 63 5.77 -11.14 7.30
C PHE A 63 5.14 -12.03 6.23
N ALA A 64 5.77 -13.16 5.95
CA ALA A 64 5.21 -14.21 5.11
C ALA A 64 4.60 -15.31 5.98
N SER A 65 3.80 -16.15 5.34
CA SER A 65 3.40 -17.44 5.87
C SER A 65 3.62 -18.50 4.79
N ASP A 66 3.62 -19.77 5.19
CA ASP A 66 3.69 -20.88 4.27
C ASP A 66 2.38 -20.95 3.44
N LEU A 67 2.50 -20.85 2.12
CA LEU A 67 1.37 -20.79 1.18
C LEU A 67 0.44 -22.03 1.11
N PRO A 68 0.79 -23.27 1.51
CA PRO A 68 -0.13 -24.41 1.42
C PRO A 68 -1.26 -24.36 2.46
N LEU A 69 -1.31 -23.36 3.33
CA LEU A 69 -2.31 -23.24 4.41
C LEU A 69 -3.64 -22.61 3.98
N MET A 70 -3.93 -22.46 2.68
CA MET A 70 -5.25 -21.97 2.24
C MET A 70 -6.43 -22.82 2.73
N HIS A 71 -6.19 -24.11 3.05
CA HIS A 71 -7.18 -24.98 3.68
C HIS A 71 -7.44 -24.63 5.15
N GLU A 72 -6.49 -24.02 5.86
CA GLU A 72 -6.65 -23.54 7.24
C GLU A 72 -7.68 -22.42 7.34
N LEU A 73 -7.84 -21.60 6.29
CA LEU A 73 -8.85 -20.55 6.22
C LEU A 73 -10.29 -21.09 6.34
N LYS A 74 -10.50 -22.37 6.01
CA LYS A 74 -11.80 -23.04 5.98
C LYS A 74 -12.15 -23.76 7.29
N LYS A 75 -11.30 -23.69 8.32
CA LYS A 75 -11.59 -24.29 9.63
C LYS A 75 -12.68 -23.48 10.37
N PRO A 76 -13.41 -24.07 11.35
CA PRO A 76 -14.50 -23.39 12.07
C PRO A 76 -14.08 -22.13 12.84
N ASP A 77 -12.82 -22.05 13.27
CA ASP A 77 -12.22 -20.89 13.91
C ASP A 77 -10.81 -20.66 13.33
N PRO A 78 -10.74 -20.17 12.09
CA PRO A 78 -9.46 -20.06 11.41
C PRO A 78 -8.74 -18.81 11.93
N PRO A 79 -7.40 -18.85 12.06
CA PRO A 79 -6.61 -17.66 12.30
C PRO A 79 -6.98 -16.54 11.32
N HIS A 80 -6.74 -15.28 11.73
CA HIS A 80 -6.94 -14.13 10.85
C HIS A 80 -6.32 -14.38 9.46
N PRO A 81 -7.01 -14.12 8.34
CA PRO A 81 -6.52 -14.53 7.02
C PRO A 81 -5.10 -14.07 6.71
N SER A 82 -4.77 -12.84 7.07
CA SER A 82 -3.43 -12.26 6.92
C SER A 82 -2.34 -13.02 7.66
N ARG A 83 -2.66 -13.71 8.76
CA ARG A 83 -1.72 -14.58 9.46
C ARG A 83 -1.36 -15.79 8.59
N ILE A 84 -2.33 -16.33 7.85
CA ILE A 84 -2.17 -17.50 6.99
C ILE A 84 -1.53 -17.13 5.64
N THR A 85 -1.84 -15.97 5.07
CA THR A 85 -1.31 -15.55 3.75
C THR A 85 0.00 -14.78 3.85
N GLY A 86 0.34 -14.26 5.02
CA GLY A 86 1.29 -13.17 5.16
C GLY A 86 0.61 -11.81 4.96
N HIS A 87 1.31 -10.76 5.36
CA HIS A 87 0.79 -9.39 5.33
C HIS A 87 1.89 -8.34 5.28
N VAL A 88 1.53 -7.15 4.79
CA VAL A 88 2.38 -5.95 4.81
C VAL A 88 1.57 -4.80 5.37
N GLY A 89 2.20 -4.05 6.27
CA GLY A 89 1.70 -2.83 6.86
C GLY A 89 2.75 -1.73 6.80
N TYR A 90 2.38 -0.55 7.26
CA TYR A 90 3.27 0.59 7.38
C TYR A 90 3.05 1.30 8.71
N SER A 91 4.05 2.09 9.13
CA SER A 91 4.01 2.85 10.38
C SER A 91 4.54 4.26 10.17
N LEU A 92 3.96 5.22 10.90
CA LEU A 92 4.41 6.62 10.94
C LEU A 92 5.11 6.97 12.26
N ASP A 93 5.30 5.99 13.14
CA ASP A 93 5.82 6.15 14.50
C ASP A 93 6.85 5.06 14.89
N GLY A 94 7.50 4.45 13.89
CA GLY A 94 8.59 3.49 14.07
C GLY A 94 8.15 2.06 14.41
N GLY A 95 6.88 1.74 14.20
CA GLY A 95 6.28 0.43 14.46
C GLY A 95 5.45 0.35 15.73
N LYS A 96 5.15 1.49 16.39
CA LYS A 96 4.27 1.49 17.57
C LYS A 96 2.81 1.28 17.16
N SER A 97 2.39 1.99 16.12
CA SER A 97 1.14 1.80 15.39
C SER A 97 1.47 1.26 14.00
N ILE A 98 0.80 0.19 13.59
CA ILE A 98 1.00 -0.46 12.30
C ILE A 98 -0.34 -0.50 11.57
N PHE A 99 -0.38 0.12 10.41
CA PHE A 99 -1.57 0.22 9.59
C PHE A 99 -1.49 -0.77 8.42
N GLY A 100 -2.58 -1.49 8.19
CA GLY A 100 -2.73 -2.37 7.04
C GLY A 100 -3.65 -1.77 5.98
N PHE A 101 -3.59 -2.35 4.78
CA PHE A 101 -4.56 -2.08 3.72
C PHE A 101 -5.24 -3.38 3.31
N GLY A 102 -6.57 -3.38 3.34
CA GLY A 102 -7.40 -4.55 3.07
C GLY A 102 -8.67 -4.21 2.29
N PRO A 103 -9.45 -5.22 1.88
CA PRO A 103 -10.73 -5.01 1.23
C PRO A 103 -11.77 -4.50 2.22
N HIS A 104 -12.59 -3.55 1.78
CA HIS A 104 -13.84 -3.16 2.40
C HIS A 104 -14.99 -3.92 1.72
N ALA A 105 -15.35 -5.06 2.29
CA ALA A 105 -16.45 -5.87 1.80
C ALA A 105 -17.82 -5.20 2.06
N PRO A 106 -18.80 -5.36 1.16
CA PRO A 106 -20.16 -4.92 1.42
C PRO A 106 -20.73 -5.52 2.72
N PRO A 107 -21.56 -4.78 3.48
CA PRO A 107 -22.21 -5.30 4.67
C PRO A 107 -22.96 -6.62 4.39
N GLY A 108 -22.75 -7.62 5.26
CA GLY A 108 -23.40 -8.93 5.14
C GLY A 108 -22.77 -9.88 4.11
N MET A 109 -21.72 -9.47 3.39
CA MET A 109 -20.96 -10.39 2.53
C MET A 109 -20.05 -11.28 3.38
N ASP A 110 -20.18 -12.59 3.19
CA ASP A 110 -19.34 -13.57 3.86
C ASP A 110 -17.86 -13.43 3.45
N ARG A 111 -16.96 -13.62 4.42
CA ARG A 111 -15.52 -13.48 4.24
C ARG A 111 -14.98 -14.43 3.17
N ASP A 112 -15.44 -15.69 3.14
CA ASP A 112 -14.93 -16.68 2.20
C ASP A 112 -15.39 -16.35 0.78
N VAL A 113 -16.56 -15.72 0.63
CA VAL A 113 -17.03 -15.15 -0.64
C VAL A 113 -16.14 -13.99 -1.10
N VAL A 114 -15.71 -13.12 -0.19
CA VAL A 114 -14.76 -12.03 -0.50
C VAL A 114 -13.41 -12.60 -0.97
N ILE A 115 -12.89 -13.60 -0.27
CA ILE A 115 -11.62 -14.26 -0.63
C ILE A 115 -11.74 -14.95 -1.99
N ASP A 116 -12.82 -15.69 -2.23
CA ASP A 116 -13.06 -16.36 -3.52
C ASP A 116 -13.12 -15.35 -4.68
N LYS A 117 -13.85 -14.24 -4.49
CA LYS A 117 -13.90 -13.14 -5.47
C LYS A 117 -12.52 -12.53 -5.73
N LEU A 118 -11.78 -12.19 -4.68
CA LEU A 118 -10.42 -11.65 -4.80
C LEU A 118 -9.47 -12.61 -5.52
N SER A 119 -9.58 -13.92 -5.24
CA SER A 119 -8.78 -14.96 -5.89
C SER A 119 -9.11 -15.16 -7.37
N ARG A 120 -10.31 -14.76 -7.80
CA ARG A 120 -10.72 -14.69 -9.22
C ARG A 120 -10.39 -13.36 -9.88
N GLY A 121 -9.81 -12.43 -9.12
CA GLY A 121 -9.37 -11.13 -9.61
C GLY A 121 -10.41 -10.01 -9.53
N ASP A 122 -11.54 -10.23 -8.86
CA ASP A 122 -12.46 -9.14 -8.50
C ASP A 122 -11.73 -8.13 -7.60
N THR A 123 -12.23 -6.90 -7.58
CA THR A 123 -11.75 -5.83 -6.70
C THR A 123 -12.82 -5.40 -5.72
N PHE A 124 -12.38 -4.82 -4.61
CA PHE A 124 -13.25 -4.19 -3.61
C PHE A 124 -12.72 -2.79 -3.31
N PRO A 125 -13.56 -1.84 -2.87
CA PRO A 125 -13.05 -0.64 -2.22
C PRO A 125 -12.04 -1.00 -1.14
N GLY A 126 -10.95 -0.26 -1.04
CA GLY A 126 -9.93 -0.45 -0.03
C GLY A 126 -10.34 0.15 1.30
N LYS A 127 -9.70 -0.28 2.37
CA LYS A 127 -9.73 0.40 3.68
C LYS A 127 -8.38 0.28 4.37
N ILE A 128 -8.04 1.28 5.16
CA ILE A 128 -6.94 1.21 6.12
C ILE A 128 -7.48 0.61 7.42
N THR A 129 -6.73 -0.30 8.04
CA THR A 129 -7.05 -0.88 9.36
C THR A 129 -5.87 -0.68 10.32
N ASP A 130 -6.14 -0.63 11.62
CA ASP A 130 -5.10 -0.76 12.63
C ASP A 130 -4.76 -2.24 12.82
N ASP A 131 -3.61 -2.63 12.29
CA ASP A 131 -3.12 -4.02 12.30
C ASP A 131 -2.05 -4.24 13.38
N THR A 132 -1.85 -3.28 14.30
CA THR A 132 -0.84 -3.36 15.35
C THR A 132 -0.91 -4.68 16.12
N HIS A 133 -2.12 -5.11 16.50
CA HIS A 133 -2.33 -6.37 17.21
C HIS A 133 -2.01 -7.60 16.36
N LEU A 134 -2.27 -7.56 15.06
CA LEU A 134 -1.92 -8.65 14.14
C LEU A 134 -0.40 -8.85 14.12
N PHE A 135 0.36 -7.79 13.87
CA PHE A 135 1.82 -7.86 13.82
C PHE A 135 2.44 -8.27 15.15
N ARG A 136 1.95 -7.74 16.28
CA ARG A 136 2.36 -8.18 17.62
C ARG A 136 2.07 -9.67 17.83
N SER A 137 0.88 -10.14 17.45
CA SER A 137 0.52 -11.56 17.61
C SER A 137 1.41 -12.51 16.80
N VAL A 138 1.91 -12.08 15.64
CA VAL A 138 2.85 -12.84 14.82
C VAL A 138 4.24 -12.83 15.45
N HIS A 139 4.70 -11.68 15.94
CA HIS A 139 5.96 -11.59 16.67
C HIS A 139 5.98 -12.50 17.90
N ASP A 140 4.92 -12.46 18.71
CA ASP A 140 4.79 -13.19 19.97
C ASP A 140 4.54 -14.69 19.74
N ASN A 141 3.86 -15.04 18.64
CA ASN A 141 3.59 -16.41 18.27
C ASN A 141 3.90 -16.65 16.79
N ARG A 142 5.18 -16.89 16.55
CA ARG A 142 5.78 -17.05 15.22
C ARG A 142 5.37 -18.35 14.51
N TRP A 143 4.72 -19.28 15.19
CA TRP A 143 4.37 -20.58 14.61
C TRP A 143 2.88 -20.69 14.36
N ILE A 144 2.51 -21.25 13.21
CA ILE A 144 1.14 -21.64 12.88
C ILE A 144 1.09 -23.17 12.84
N PRO A 145 0.10 -23.81 13.51
CA PRO A 145 -0.12 -25.24 13.38
C PRO A 145 -0.15 -25.71 11.92
N GLY A 146 0.70 -26.68 11.59
CA GLY A 146 0.83 -27.23 10.23
C GLY A 146 1.76 -26.45 9.31
N SER A 147 2.28 -25.28 9.72
CA SER A 147 3.32 -24.57 8.98
C SER A 147 4.69 -25.19 9.21
N THR A 148 5.49 -25.22 8.14
CA THR A 148 6.93 -25.55 8.23
C THR A 148 7.81 -24.32 8.43
N VAL A 149 7.22 -23.12 8.40
CA VAL A 149 7.92 -21.84 8.41
C VAL A 149 7.59 -21.06 9.68
N THR A 150 8.64 -20.60 10.36
CA THR A 150 8.51 -19.61 11.43
C THR A 150 8.26 -18.24 10.81
N GLN A 151 7.17 -17.59 11.21
CA GLN A 151 6.87 -16.24 10.79
C GLN A 151 7.79 -15.25 11.49
N ILE A 152 8.54 -14.48 10.70
CA ILE A 152 9.36 -13.38 11.18
C ILE A 152 8.77 -12.09 10.60
N VAL A 153 8.58 -11.10 11.46
CA VAL A 153 8.20 -9.76 11.04
C VAL A 153 9.47 -8.99 10.73
N TYR A 154 9.61 -8.52 9.51
CA TYR A 154 10.69 -7.61 9.11
C TYR A 154 10.18 -6.18 9.08
N LYS A 155 11.03 -5.22 9.49
CA LYS A 155 10.79 -3.78 9.42
C LYS A 155 11.92 -3.12 8.63
N GLN A 156 11.54 -2.22 7.71
CA GLN A 156 12.45 -1.28 7.08
C GLN A 156 12.07 0.13 7.52
N ASP A 157 12.98 0.82 8.20
CA ASP A 157 12.86 2.26 8.48
C ASP A 157 13.37 3.07 7.28
N ILE A 158 12.61 4.09 6.88
CA ILE A 158 12.89 4.96 5.74
C ILE A 158 12.95 6.39 6.23
N ASP A 159 14.14 6.99 6.16
CA ASP A 159 14.31 8.42 6.47
C ASP A 159 13.65 9.26 5.37
N VAL A 160 12.81 10.20 5.79
CA VAL A 160 12.10 11.14 4.93
C VAL A 160 12.30 12.57 5.44
N SER A 161 12.26 13.54 4.53
CA SER A 161 12.22 14.94 4.93
C SER A 161 10.93 15.25 5.70
N ASN A 162 10.94 16.31 6.52
CA ASN A 162 9.73 16.78 7.19
C ASN A 162 8.57 17.03 6.22
N ALA A 163 8.85 17.65 5.06
CA ALA A 163 7.82 17.91 4.06
C ALA A 163 7.21 16.61 3.51
N GLN A 164 8.03 15.59 3.25
CA GLN A 164 7.54 14.27 2.82
C GLN A 164 6.73 13.59 3.92
N PHE A 165 7.20 13.61 5.17
CA PHE A 165 6.48 13.02 6.30
C PHE A 165 5.09 13.65 6.48
N GLU A 166 5.00 14.97 6.46
CA GLU A 166 3.74 15.70 6.57
C GLU A 166 2.80 15.38 5.39
N ALA A 167 3.34 15.24 4.17
CA ALA A 167 2.55 14.83 3.01
C ALA A 167 2.01 13.39 3.14
N ILE A 168 2.83 12.45 3.63
CA ILE A 168 2.43 11.06 3.90
C ILE A 168 1.33 11.03 4.97
N ARG A 169 1.53 11.74 6.10
CA ARG A 169 0.57 11.81 7.19
C ARG A 169 -0.77 12.39 6.73
N ASN A 170 -0.74 13.53 6.02
CA ASN A 170 -1.97 14.15 5.52
C ASN A 170 -2.73 13.24 4.54
N LYS A 171 -2.03 12.46 3.70
CA LYS A 171 -2.66 11.45 2.84
C LYS A 171 -3.29 10.32 3.66
N HIS A 172 -2.58 9.80 4.66
CA HIS A 172 -3.10 8.78 5.57
C HIS A 172 -4.36 9.26 6.30
N ASP A 173 -4.31 10.47 6.87
CA ASP A 173 -5.42 11.07 7.61
C ASP A 173 -6.65 11.30 6.69
N ALA A 174 -6.41 11.72 5.44
CA ALA A 174 -7.47 11.94 4.45
C ALA A 174 -8.17 10.63 4.04
N CYS A 175 -7.45 9.51 4.00
CA CYS A 175 -8.04 8.19 3.77
C CYS A 175 -8.91 7.77 4.96
N GLY A 176 -8.40 7.99 6.18
CA GLY A 176 -9.04 7.61 7.44
C GLY A 176 -8.99 6.10 7.72
N ILE A 177 -8.91 5.76 9.01
CA ILE A 177 -8.91 4.38 9.49
C ILE A 177 -10.36 3.84 9.48
N ASP A 178 -10.52 2.60 9.04
CA ASP A 178 -11.79 1.87 8.90
C ASP A 178 -12.84 2.51 7.99
N LYS A 179 -12.43 3.46 7.15
CA LYS A 179 -13.27 4.07 6.14
C LYS A 179 -13.07 3.40 4.78
N ALA A 180 -14.18 3.18 4.08
CA ALA A 180 -14.14 2.73 2.70
C ALA A 180 -13.56 3.83 1.80
N MET A 181 -12.61 3.45 0.95
CA MET A 181 -12.03 4.31 -0.09
C MET A 181 -12.55 3.84 -1.45
N PRO A 182 -13.65 4.38 -1.98
CA PRO A 182 -14.21 3.92 -3.26
C PRO A 182 -13.25 4.15 -4.45
N GLU A 183 -12.44 5.20 -4.39
CA GLU A 183 -11.47 5.54 -5.44
C GLU A 183 -10.15 4.75 -5.37
N VAL A 184 -9.96 3.94 -4.31
CA VAL A 184 -8.77 3.11 -4.13
C VAL A 184 -9.21 1.67 -3.97
N GLN A 185 -8.90 0.83 -4.94
CA GLN A 185 -9.37 -0.55 -4.99
C GLN A 185 -8.34 -1.51 -4.39
N TYR A 186 -8.81 -2.47 -3.60
CA TYR A 186 -8.05 -3.63 -3.14
C TYR A 186 -8.24 -4.82 -4.09
N ARG A 187 -7.15 -5.52 -4.41
CA ARG A 187 -7.13 -6.79 -5.15
C ARG A 187 -6.01 -7.68 -4.61
N PHE A 188 -6.11 -8.99 -4.79
CA PHE A 188 -4.94 -9.87 -4.69
C PHE A 188 -3.90 -9.58 -5.77
N PRO A 189 -2.63 -9.98 -5.58
CA PRO A 189 -1.58 -9.72 -6.56
C PRO A 189 -1.89 -10.40 -7.91
N PHE A 190 -2.21 -9.57 -8.89
CA PHE A 190 -2.24 -9.91 -10.32
C PHE A 190 -1.42 -8.86 -11.06
N ALA A 191 -0.95 -9.19 -12.27
CA ALA A 191 -0.40 -8.16 -13.15
C ALA A 191 -1.49 -7.11 -13.41
N THR A 192 -1.32 -5.91 -12.87
CA THR A 192 -2.18 -4.77 -13.08
C THR A 192 -1.33 -3.54 -13.34
N THR A 193 -1.76 -2.72 -14.29
CA THR A 193 -1.17 -1.40 -14.58
C THR A 193 -2.03 -0.26 -14.05
N SER A 194 -3.15 -0.58 -13.36
CA SER A 194 -4.08 0.43 -12.87
C SER A 194 -3.47 1.21 -11.71
N PRO A 195 -3.44 2.56 -11.78
CA PRO A 195 -2.88 3.41 -10.73
C PRO A 195 -3.76 3.48 -9.47
N VAL A 196 -4.96 2.89 -9.50
CA VAL A 196 -5.93 2.90 -8.40
C VAL A 196 -6.15 1.52 -7.77
N VAL A 197 -5.46 0.48 -8.24
CA VAL A 197 -5.61 -0.89 -7.72
C VAL A 197 -4.35 -1.28 -6.95
N PHE A 198 -4.52 -1.58 -5.67
CA PHE A 198 -3.45 -1.94 -4.74
C PHE A 198 -3.75 -3.25 -4.02
N ASN A 199 -2.73 -3.78 -3.36
CA ASN A 199 -2.88 -4.81 -2.33
C ASN A 199 -2.17 -4.34 -1.05
N CYS A 200 -2.10 -5.18 -0.02
CA CYS A 200 -1.46 -4.80 1.25
C CYS A 200 0.01 -4.35 1.08
N ALA A 201 0.73 -4.97 0.13
CA ALA A 201 2.13 -4.70 -0.13
C ALA A 201 2.37 -3.47 -1.03
N THR A 202 1.45 -3.14 -1.93
CA THR A 202 1.62 -2.01 -2.87
C THR A 202 0.93 -0.73 -2.44
N PHE A 203 -0.07 -0.78 -1.54
CA PHE A 203 -0.77 0.41 -1.06
C PHE A 203 0.13 1.50 -0.46
N PRO A 204 1.26 1.21 0.22
CA PRO A 204 2.15 2.27 0.70
C PRO A 204 2.61 3.24 -0.41
N LEU A 205 2.68 2.80 -1.67
CA LEU A 205 2.95 3.69 -2.82
C LEU A 205 1.89 4.79 -2.98
N HIS A 206 0.62 4.51 -2.68
CA HIS A 206 -0.46 5.51 -2.71
C HIS A 206 -0.18 6.67 -1.75
N LEU A 207 0.46 6.36 -0.62
CA LEU A 207 0.88 7.31 0.40
C LEU A 207 2.22 8.01 0.10
N ASN A 208 2.88 7.68 -1.02
CA ASN A 208 4.25 8.06 -1.36
C ASN A 208 5.33 7.45 -0.46
N ILE A 209 5.06 6.29 0.17
CA ILE A 209 6.08 5.53 0.89
C ILE A 209 6.75 4.57 -0.11
N PRO A 210 8.08 4.62 -0.28
CA PRO A 210 8.77 3.69 -1.16
C PRO A 210 8.67 2.26 -0.61
N ILE A 211 8.53 1.28 -1.51
CA ILE A 211 8.45 -0.15 -1.17
C ILE A 211 9.60 -0.93 -1.81
N PRO A 212 10.08 -2.01 -1.19
CA PRO A 212 11.18 -2.83 -1.72
C PRO A 212 10.79 -3.63 -2.97
N PHE A 213 9.50 -3.84 -3.25
CA PHE A 213 9.05 -4.63 -4.39
C PHE A 213 7.69 -4.23 -4.96
N ALA A 214 7.66 -3.77 -6.22
CA ALA A 214 6.49 -3.11 -6.81
C ALA A 214 5.31 -4.03 -7.19
N ARG A 215 5.52 -5.33 -7.37
CA ARG A 215 4.45 -6.24 -7.84
C ARG A 215 3.51 -6.72 -6.73
N GLY A 216 3.87 -6.52 -5.47
CA GLY A 216 3.06 -6.90 -4.32
C GLY A 216 2.83 -8.41 -4.12
N ILE A 217 3.65 -9.25 -4.72
CA ILE A 217 3.59 -10.72 -4.53
C ILE A 217 4.38 -11.04 -3.26
N LEU A 218 3.74 -11.51 -2.20
CA LEU A 218 4.38 -11.66 -0.89
C LEU A 218 5.59 -12.62 -0.89
N SER A 219 5.57 -13.68 -1.70
CA SER A 219 6.71 -14.60 -1.85
C SER A 219 7.94 -13.95 -2.48
N GLU A 220 7.79 -12.82 -3.18
CA GLU A 220 8.89 -12.01 -3.73
C GLU A 220 9.16 -10.77 -2.85
N TYR A 221 8.12 -10.20 -2.26
CA TYR A 221 8.16 -8.98 -1.46
C TYR A 221 8.88 -9.19 -0.12
N ILE A 222 8.53 -10.23 0.63
CA ILE A 222 9.10 -10.46 1.98
C ILE A 222 10.61 -10.73 1.91
N PRO A 223 11.12 -11.56 0.98
CA PRO A 223 12.57 -11.67 0.78
C PRO A 223 13.25 -10.36 0.33
N ALA A 224 12.54 -9.48 -0.37
CA ALA A 224 13.07 -8.16 -0.73
C ALA A 224 13.13 -7.24 0.49
N LEU A 225 12.10 -7.27 1.34
CA LEU A 225 12.05 -6.51 2.60
C LEU A 225 13.12 -6.98 3.59
N GLU A 226 13.31 -8.29 3.74
CA GLU A 226 14.37 -8.88 4.58
C GLU A 226 15.77 -8.37 4.23
N LYS A 227 16.07 -8.16 2.94
CA LYS A 227 17.39 -7.68 2.49
C LYS A 227 17.70 -6.24 2.88
N VAL A 228 16.67 -5.43 3.11
CA VAL A 228 16.80 -3.97 3.37
C VAL A 228 16.29 -3.56 4.74
N GLY A 229 15.63 -4.47 5.44
CA GLY A 229 15.11 -4.30 6.78
C GLY A 229 15.82 -5.18 7.79
N GLU A 230 15.27 -5.17 9.00
CA GLU A 230 15.72 -5.96 10.13
C GLU A 230 14.52 -6.67 10.75
N GLU A 231 14.77 -7.68 11.58
CA GLU A 231 13.71 -8.29 12.37
C GLU A 231 13.10 -7.23 13.31
N TRP A 232 11.78 -7.09 13.26
CA TRP A 232 11.06 -6.14 14.07
C TRP A 232 10.86 -6.68 15.49
N THR A 233 11.24 -5.88 16.47
CA THR A 233 10.88 -6.08 17.87
C THR A 233 9.92 -4.96 18.31
N PRO A 234 8.77 -5.29 18.93
CA PRO A 234 7.88 -4.28 19.47
C PRO A 234 8.55 -3.54 20.64
N ASP A 235 8.48 -2.21 20.64
CA ASP A 235 8.82 -1.42 21.82
C ASP A 235 7.93 -1.87 23.00
N HIS A 236 8.58 -2.12 24.15
CA HIS A 236 7.95 -2.47 25.42
C HIS A 236 7.23 -1.27 26.06
#